data_AF-A0A4Q2AHM3-F1
#
_entry.id   AF-A0A4Q2AHM3-F1
#
_cell.length_a   1.000
_cell.length_b   1.000
_cell.length_c   1.000
_cell.angle_alpha   90.00
_cell.angle_beta   90.00
_cell.angle_gamma   90.00
#
_symmetry.space_group_name_H-M   'P 1'
#
loop_
_entity.id
_entity.type
_entity.pdbx_description
1 polymer ?
#
loop_
_entity_poly.entity_id
_entity_poly.type
_entity_poly.pdbx_seq_one_letter_code
_entity_poly.pdbx_strand_id
1 'polypeptide(L)'
;MISIWRVPMTTSSQPSVSLDGPPICPNMTDSAFRKRILELRDEAVEITLRRRMELTRWNPATEARVIEWFGSANIDTRRRLTSGLDALARVMANLGPRNFVRIGSDADRATGCLPNMKHLDAVVAHVCRPDTATHTIAINLPFCSLPERSAGNLSSQQLTIVHECAHFADTFDAGDHPAAYGRWACAQFAKRYPGIAIGNADNIAWFILAR
;
A
#
# COMPACT_ATOMS: atom_id res chain seq x y z
N MET A 1 12.60 -18.99 -62.45
CA MET A 1 11.86 -17.90 -61.78
C MET A 1 11.30 -18.44 -60.47
N ILE A 2 12.03 -18.25 -59.36
CA ILE A 2 11.63 -18.73 -58.03
C ILE A 2 10.92 -17.56 -57.34
N SER A 3 9.60 -17.70 -57.16
CA SER A 3 8.76 -16.69 -56.51
C SER A 3 8.88 -16.82 -54.99
N ILE A 4 9.51 -15.82 -54.37
CA ILE A 4 9.70 -15.74 -52.92
C ILE A 4 8.42 -15.14 -52.32
N TRP A 5 7.59 -15.96 -51.70
CA TRP A 5 6.46 -15.49 -50.91
C TRP A 5 6.98 -14.86 -49.60
N ARG A 6 6.90 -13.52 -49.50
CA ARG A 6 7.09 -12.80 -48.24
C ARG A 6 5.85 -13.02 -47.37
N VAL A 7 6.02 -13.71 -46.24
CA VAL A 7 5.03 -13.76 -45.17
C VAL A 7 4.97 -12.39 -44.51
N PRO A 8 3.81 -11.74 -44.35
CA PRO A 8 3.72 -10.49 -43.60
C PRO A 8 4.02 -10.79 -42.13
N MET A 9 5.00 -10.11 -41.54
CA MET A 9 5.14 -10.06 -40.09
C MET A 9 3.93 -9.29 -39.55
N THR A 10 2.93 -10.02 -39.05
CA THR A 10 1.97 -9.45 -38.11
C THR A 10 2.73 -9.11 -36.84
N THR A 11 3.05 -7.84 -36.66
CA THR A 11 3.38 -7.31 -35.34
C THR A 11 2.20 -7.60 -34.44
N SER A 12 2.38 -8.52 -33.48
CA SER A 12 1.43 -8.73 -32.41
C SER A 12 1.35 -7.42 -31.62
N SER A 13 0.35 -6.59 -31.91
CA SER A 13 -0.06 -5.56 -30.97
C SER A 13 -0.46 -6.29 -29.71
N GLN A 14 0.35 -6.13 -28.65
CA GLN A 14 -0.12 -6.48 -27.31
C GLN A 14 -1.48 -5.81 -27.13
N PRO A 15 -2.49 -6.51 -26.60
CA PRO A 15 -3.79 -5.90 -26.41
C PRO A 15 -3.61 -4.71 -25.47
N SER A 16 -3.81 -3.50 -25.99
CA SER A 16 -4.08 -2.33 -25.17
C SER A 16 -5.33 -2.68 -24.38
N VAL A 17 -5.17 -3.01 -23.10
CA VAL A 17 -6.31 -3.19 -22.20
C VAL A 17 -7.14 -1.92 -22.29
N SER A 18 -8.31 -2.02 -22.92
CA SER A 18 -9.21 -0.89 -23.06
C SER A 18 -9.71 -0.51 -21.67
N LEU A 19 -9.39 0.72 -21.29
CA LEU A 19 -9.73 1.38 -20.04
C LEU A 19 -11.09 2.07 -20.19
N ASP A 20 -12.16 1.32 -20.49
CA ASP A 20 -13.48 1.89 -20.84
C ASP A 20 -14.26 2.47 -19.63
N GLY A 21 -13.53 3.09 -18.70
CA GLY A 21 -14.08 3.92 -17.63
C GLY A 21 -13.33 5.26 -17.58
N PRO A 22 -13.81 6.23 -16.77
CA PRO A 22 -13.05 7.46 -16.53
C PRO A 22 -11.63 7.14 -16.02
N PRO A 23 -10.68 8.10 -16.03
CA PRO A 23 -9.37 7.93 -15.40
C PRO A 23 -9.47 7.78 -13.89
N ILE A 24 -8.69 6.90 -13.25
CA ILE A 24 -8.75 6.63 -11.79
C ILE A 24 -8.77 7.94 -11.01
N CYS A 25 -7.84 8.83 -11.34
CA CYS A 25 -7.80 10.20 -10.85
C CYS A 25 -8.22 11.18 -11.95
N PRO A 26 -9.29 11.98 -11.77
CA PRO A 26 -9.81 12.87 -12.81
C PRO A 26 -8.84 13.95 -13.29
N ASN A 27 -7.82 14.27 -12.48
CA ASN A 27 -6.81 15.29 -12.77
C ASN A 27 -5.61 14.77 -13.57
N MET A 28 -5.59 13.49 -13.99
CA MET A 28 -4.50 12.91 -14.77
C MET A 28 -4.96 11.73 -15.63
N THR A 29 -4.12 11.34 -16.60
CA THR A 29 -4.35 10.11 -17.36
C THR A 29 -4.07 8.87 -16.52
N ASP A 30 -4.67 7.74 -16.87
CA ASP A 30 -4.36 6.46 -16.24
C ASP A 30 -2.91 6.05 -16.40
N SER A 31 -2.26 6.38 -17.52
CA SER A 31 -0.84 6.13 -17.70
C SER A 31 0.03 6.93 -16.72
N ALA A 32 -0.31 8.20 -16.48
CA ALA A 32 0.37 9.04 -15.51
C ALA A 32 0.14 8.54 -14.08
N PHE A 33 -1.09 8.16 -13.75
CA PHE A 33 -1.43 7.54 -12.46
C PHE A 33 -0.60 6.27 -12.22
N ARG A 34 -0.60 5.35 -13.19
CA ARG A 34 0.12 4.07 -13.11
C ARG A 34 1.63 4.27 -12.98
N LYS A 35 2.21 5.22 -13.71
CA LYS A 35 3.63 5.54 -13.56
C LYS A 35 3.92 6.05 -12.15
N ARG A 36 3.16 7.04 -11.67
CA ARG A 36 3.35 7.65 -10.35
C ARG A 36 3.20 6.63 -9.22
N ILE A 37 2.13 5.82 -9.24
CA ILE A 37 1.87 4.90 -8.14
C ILE A 37 2.96 3.84 -8.02
N LEU A 38 3.52 3.38 -9.15
CA LEU A 38 4.62 2.43 -9.15
C LEU A 38 5.93 3.06 -8.66
N GLU A 39 6.23 4.31 -9.03
CA GLU A 39 7.38 5.04 -8.48
C GLU A 39 7.29 5.20 -6.95
N LEU A 40 6.11 5.58 -6.44
CA LEU A 40 5.89 5.70 -4.99
C LEU A 40 5.97 4.36 -4.26
N ARG A 41 5.44 3.30 -4.87
CA ARG A 41 5.52 1.93 -4.38
C ARG A 41 6.97 1.47 -4.33
N ASP A 42 7.76 1.69 -5.38
CA ASP A 42 9.14 1.21 -5.46
C ASP A 42 10.00 1.89 -4.37
N GLU A 43 9.85 3.20 -4.17
CA GLU A 43 10.49 3.91 -3.06
C GLU A 43 10.03 3.37 -1.69
N ALA A 44 8.74 3.04 -1.52
CA ALA A 44 8.23 2.46 -0.28
C ALA A 44 8.82 1.07 0.00
N VAL A 45 9.06 0.25 -1.04
CA VAL A 45 9.76 -1.04 -0.93
C VAL A 45 11.18 -0.81 -0.40
N GLU A 46 11.93 0.13 -0.97
CA GLU A 46 13.30 0.43 -0.53
C GLU A 46 13.35 0.88 0.93
N ILE A 47 12.44 1.77 1.35
CA ILE A 47 12.35 2.24 2.73
C ILE A 47 11.99 1.08 3.67
N THR A 48 11.05 0.21 3.28
CA THR A 48 10.64 -0.96 4.06
C THR A 48 11.81 -1.92 4.28
N LEU A 49 12.57 -2.22 3.23
CA LEU A 49 13.77 -3.05 3.31
C LEU A 49 14.85 -2.41 4.19
N ARG A 50 14.99 -1.07 4.15
CA ARG A 50 15.88 -0.34 5.06
C ARG A 50 15.45 -0.50 6.52
N ARG A 51 14.16 -0.35 6.84
CA ARG A 51 13.64 -0.59 8.20
C ARG A 51 13.89 -2.02 8.66
N ARG A 52 13.73 -2.99 7.77
CA ARG A 52 14.04 -4.38 8.07
C ARG A 52 15.53 -4.59 8.40
N MET A 53 16.45 -3.99 7.64
CA MET A 53 17.88 -4.04 7.96
C MET A 53 18.22 -3.35 9.28
N GLU A 54 17.56 -2.22 9.59
CA GLU A 54 17.70 -1.51 10.86
C GLU A 54 17.28 -2.40 12.04
N LEU A 55 16.18 -3.17 11.92
CA LEU A 55 15.76 -4.13 12.95
C LEU A 55 16.76 -5.26 13.18
N THR A 56 17.48 -5.70 12.14
CA THR A 56 18.55 -6.69 12.26
C THR A 56 19.77 -6.12 12.99
N ARG A 57 20.16 -4.87 12.69
CA ARG A 57 21.29 -4.21 13.35
C ARG A 57 20.99 -3.85 14.79
N TRP A 58 19.75 -3.43 15.04
CA TRP A 58 19.18 -3.06 16.35
C TRP A 58 20.03 -2.05 17.12
N ASN A 59 19.90 -0.76 16.80
CA ASN A 59 20.54 0.32 17.54
C ASN A 59 19.52 1.12 18.38
N PRO A 60 19.97 2.00 19.29
CA PRO A 60 19.07 2.79 20.14
C PRO A 60 18.05 3.65 19.35
N ALA A 61 18.40 4.13 18.17
CA ALA A 61 17.47 4.91 17.33
C ALA A 61 16.37 4.03 16.73
N THR A 62 16.70 2.80 16.31
CA THR A 62 15.72 1.81 15.86
C THR A 62 14.79 1.41 17.00
N GLU A 63 15.32 1.16 18.19
CA GLU A 63 14.51 0.86 19.37
C GLU A 63 13.56 2.01 19.72
N ALA A 64 14.07 3.25 19.76
CA ALA A 64 13.26 4.44 20.01
C ALA A 64 12.13 4.59 18.98
N ARG A 65 12.40 4.32 17.71
CA ARG A 65 11.38 4.32 16.64
C ARG A 65 10.33 3.22 16.85
N VAL A 66 10.75 2.01 17.21
CA VAL A 66 9.79 0.93 17.53
C VAL A 66 8.90 1.32 18.70
N ILE A 67 9.46 1.94 19.74
CA ILE A 67 8.70 2.44 20.89
C ILE A 67 7.76 3.58 20.48
N GLU A 68 8.18 4.50 19.62
CA GLU A 68 7.35 5.60 19.13
C GLU A 68 6.07 5.10 18.46
N TRP A 69 6.19 4.09 17.60
CA TRP A 69 5.08 3.64 16.75
C TRP A 69 4.34 2.44 17.29
N PHE A 70 4.90 1.69 18.25
CA PHE A 70 4.28 0.49 18.80
C PHE A 70 4.29 0.42 20.33
N GLY A 71 4.90 1.38 21.02
CA GLY A 71 4.91 1.51 22.48
C GLY A 71 5.70 0.43 23.24
N SER A 72 6.15 -0.63 22.57
CA SER A 72 6.97 -1.69 23.16
C SER A 72 7.95 -2.27 22.14
N ALA A 73 9.23 -2.37 22.51
CA ALA A 73 10.28 -2.99 21.71
C ALA A 73 10.61 -4.44 22.13
N ASN A 74 9.64 -5.14 22.71
CA ASN A 74 9.83 -6.51 23.17
C ASN A 74 10.08 -7.50 22.00
N ILE A 75 10.45 -8.74 22.34
CA ILE A 75 10.80 -9.77 21.35
C ILE A 75 9.64 -10.10 20.39
N ASP A 76 8.39 -10.00 20.84
CA ASP A 76 7.20 -10.28 20.04
C ASP A 76 6.95 -9.18 19.01
N THR A 77 7.04 -7.91 19.42
CA THR A 77 6.98 -6.76 18.50
C THR A 77 8.07 -6.89 17.45
N ARG A 78 9.32 -7.17 17.87
CA ARG A 78 10.45 -7.30 16.93
C ARG A 78 10.24 -8.42 15.92
N ARG A 79 9.81 -9.61 16.38
CA ARG A 79 9.52 -10.76 15.51
C ARG A 79 8.39 -10.47 14.52
N ARG A 80 7.32 -9.81 14.98
CA ARG A 80 6.21 -9.40 14.12
C ARG A 80 6.65 -8.38 13.06
N LEU A 81 7.47 -7.41 13.45
CA LEU A 81 8.03 -6.44 12.50
C LEU A 81 8.97 -7.10 11.48
N THR A 82 9.89 -7.96 11.90
CA THR A 82 10.82 -8.61 10.97
C THR A 82 10.08 -9.43 9.91
N SER A 83 9.15 -10.29 10.33
CA SER A 83 8.37 -11.14 9.42
C SER A 83 7.40 -10.33 8.55
N GLY A 84 6.68 -9.39 9.15
CA GLY A 84 5.71 -8.55 8.44
C GLY A 84 6.36 -7.61 7.43
N LEU A 85 7.50 -6.97 7.74
CA LEU A 85 8.18 -6.09 6.79
C LEU A 85 8.73 -6.86 5.59
N ASP A 86 9.26 -8.07 5.83
CA ASP A 86 9.72 -8.94 4.73
C ASP A 86 8.55 -9.34 3.82
N ALA A 87 7.38 -9.67 4.38
CA ALA A 87 6.19 -9.99 3.61
C ALA A 87 5.61 -8.78 2.86
N LEU A 88 5.49 -7.65 3.55
CA LEU A 88 4.99 -6.40 3.00
C LEU A 88 5.85 -5.92 1.83
N ALA A 89 7.19 -5.96 1.96
CA ALA A 89 8.09 -5.58 0.88
C ALA A 89 7.93 -6.49 -0.34
N ARG A 90 7.77 -7.81 -0.15
CA ARG A 90 7.52 -8.77 -1.24
C ARG A 90 6.20 -8.47 -1.96
N VAL A 91 5.11 -8.29 -1.21
CA VAL A 91 3.78 -7.99 -1.79
C VAL A 91 3.83 -6.69 -2.56
N MET A 92 4.33 -5.61 -1.94
CA MET A 92 4.47 -4.31 -2.61
C MET A 92 5.30 -4.44 -3.90
N ALA A 93 6.46 -5.09 -3.87
CA ALA A 93 7.32 -5.27 -5.04
C ALA A 93 6.66 -6.05 -6.21
N ASN A 94 5.65 -6.88 -5.91
CA ASN A 94 4.90 -7.62 -6.92
C ASN A 94 3.67 -6.88 -7.48
N LEU A 95 3.27 -5.76 -6.86
CA LEU A 95 2.16 -4.94 -7.37
C LEU A 95 2.50 -4.33 -8.74
N GLY A 96 1.72 -4.68 -9.75
CA GLY A 96 1.75 -4.03 -11.06
C GLY A 96 0.64 -2.99 -11.23
N PRO A 97 0.55 -2.35 -12.40
CA PRO A 97 -0.51 -1.41 -12.70
C PRO A 97 -1.92 -1.98 -12.48
N ARG A 98 -2.13 -3.26 -12.77
CA ARG A 98 -3.45 -3.93 -12.68
C ARG A 98 -3.98 -4.09 -11.26
N ASN A 99 -3.10 -4.01 -10.26
CA ASN A 99 -3.47 -4.16 -8.86
C ASN A 99 -4.19 -2.91 -8.33
N PHE A 100 -3.95 -1.75 -8.94
CA PHE A 100 -4.62 -0.50 -8.59
C PHE A 100 -5.82 -0.29 -9.49
N VAL A 101 -7.01 -0.36 -8.91
CA VAL A 101 -8.28 -0.30 -9.63
C VAL A 101 -9.14 0.84 -9.10
N ARG A 102 -10.17 1.21 -9.84
CA ARG A 102 -11.19 2.14 -9.33
C ARG A 102 -12.09 1.40 -8.33
N ILE A 103 -12.46 2.08 -7.25
CA ILE A 103 -13.59 1.67 -6.41
C ILE A 103 -14.86 1.39 -7.23
N GLY A 104 -15.55 0.30 -6.94
CA GLY A 104 -16.73 -0.14 -7.66
C GLY A 104 -16.47 -0.57 -9.11
N SER A 105 -15.23 -0.84 -9.50
CA SER A 105 -14.94 -1.56 -10.75
C SER A 105 -15.28 -3.05 -10.62
N ASP A 106 -15.33 -3.78 -11.73
CA ASP A 106 -15.54 -5.24 -11.69
C ASP A 106 -14.44 -5.97 -10.93
N ALA A 107 -13.19 -5.50 -11.05
CA ALA A 107 -12.06 -6.04 -10.30
C ALA A 107 -12.22 -5.82 -8.79
N ASP A 108 -12.66 -4.63 -8.36
CA ASP A 108 -12.97 -4.35 -6.95
C ASP A 108 -14.12 -5.23 -6.44
N ARG A 109 -15.24 -5.30 -7.19
CA ARG A 109 -16.37 -6.17 -6.86
C ARG A 109 -15.98 -7.65 -6.78
N ALA A 110 -15.08 -8.11 -7.63
CA ALA A 110 -14.62 -9.49 -7.66
C ALA A 110 -13.84 -9.89 -6.40
N THR A 111 -13.29 -8.94 -5.64
CA THR A 111 -12.65 -9.24 -4.35
C THR A 111 -13.66 -9.72 -3.30
N GLY A 112 -14.94 -9.36 -3.44
CA GLY A 112 -16.00 -9.72 -2.49
C GLY A 112 -16.00 -8.89 -1.20
N CYS A 113 -15.05 -7.96 -1.01
CA CYS A 113 -15.04 -7.01 0.10
C CYS A 113 -15.30 -5.59 -0.42
N LEU A 114 -16.52 -5.08 -0.25
CA LEU A 114 -16.83 -3.68 -0.55
C LEU A 114 -16.90 -2.85 0.74
N PRO A 115 -16.41 -1.60 0.73
CA PRO A 115 -16.46 -0.73 1.89
C PRO A 115 -17.90 -0.39 2.25
N ASN A 116 -18.11 -0.02 3.52
CA ASN A 116 -19.41 0.45 3.97
C ASN A 116 -19.81 1.74 3.23
N MET A 117 -20.92 1.68 2.48
CA MET A 117 -21.35 2.75 1.59
C MET A 117 -21.77 4.05 2.30
N LYS A 118 -21.86 4.08 3.63
CA LYS A 118 -22.28 5.27 4.40
C LYS A 118 -21.24 6.39 4.49
N HIS A 119 -19.95 6.11 4.27
CA HIS A 119 -18.85 7.08 4.45
C HIS A 119 -17.77 6.99 3.36
N LEU A 120 -18.17 6.69 2.12
CA LEU A 120 -17.23 6.56 0.99
C LEU A 120 -16.33 7.80 0.83
N ASP A 121 -16.85 9.00 1.10
CA ASP A 121 -16.11 10.26 0.94
C ASP A 121 -14.90 10.39 1.88
N ALA A 122 -14.85 9.62 2.98
CA ALA A 122 -13.73 9.59 3.91
C ALA A 122 -12.70 8.49 3.59
N VAL A 123 -13.06 7.53 2.72
CA VAL A 123 -12.21 6.41 2.33
C VAL A 123 -11.35 6.85 1.14
N VAL A 124 -10.03 6.84 1.30
CA VAL A 124 -9.10 7.18 0.21
C VAL A 124 -8.81 5.96 -0.67
N ALA A 125 -8.70 4.78 -0.07
CA ALA A 125 -8.55 3.49 -0.74
C ALA A 125 -9.09 2.38 0.18
N HIS A 126 -9.25 1.18 -0.37
CA HIS A 126 -9.51 -0.01 0.43
C HIS A 126 -8.96 -1.26 -0.25
N VAL A 127 -8.82 -2.32 0.54
CA VAL A 127 -8.52 -3.68 0.09
C VAL A 127 -9.47 -4.71 0.70
N CYS A 128 -9.48 -5.90 0.12
CA CYS A 128 -10.05 -7.08 0.73
C CYS A 128 -8.94 -7.86 1.43
N ARG A 129 -8.94 -7.90 2.78
CA ARG A 129 -7.90 -8.60 3.57
C ARG A 129 -7.61 -10.04 3.08
N PRO A 130 -8.60 -10.88 2.74
CA PRO A 130 -8.37 -12.22 2.20
C PRO A 130 -7.86 -12.27 0.75
N ASP A 131 -7.85 -11.15 0.01
CA ASP A 131 -7.35 -11.11 -1.36
C ASP A 131 -5.82 -11.11 -1.41
N THR A 132 -5.23 -12.29 -1.16
CA THR A 132 -3.79 -12.53 -1.26
C THR A 132 -3.39 -13.09 -2.63
N ALA A 133 -4.35 -13.29 -3.54
CA ALA A 133 -4.10 -13.83 -4.87
C ALA A 133 -3.89 -12.71 -5.89
N THR A 134 -4.69 -11.65 -5.81
CA THR A 134 -4.58 -10.50 -6.70
C THR A 134 -4.05 -9.26 -6.00
N HIS A 135 -4.10 -9.17 -4.67
CA HIS A 135 -3.65 -7.98 -3.92
C HIS A 135 -4.23 -6.69 -4.52
N THR A 136 -5.54 -6.68 -4.77
CA THR A 136 -6.24 -5.56 -5.41
C THR A 136 -6.44 -4.42 -4.41
N ILE A 137 -6.02 -3.23 -4.82
CA ILE A 137 -6.16 -1.97 -4.09
C ILE A 137 -7.13 -1.09 -4.88
N ALA A 138 -8.30 -0.86 -4.30
CA ALA A 138 -9.32 -0.02 -4.88
C ALA A 138 -9.10 1.44 -4.44
N ILE A 139 -8.94 2.32 -5.42
CA ILE A 139 -8.65 3.73 -5.21
C ILE A 139 -9.94 4.55 -5.36
N ASN A 140 -10.17 5.44 -4.39
CA ASN A 140 -11.28 6.38 -4.40
C ASN A 140 -10.80 7.81 -4.70
N LEU A 141 -11.70 8.70 -5.07
CA LEU A 141 -11.39 10.07 -5.49
C LEU A 141 -10.57 10.89 -4.47
N PRO A 142 -10.82 10.81 -3.14
CA PRO A 142 -10.04 11.56 -2.16
C PRO A 142 -8.52 11.27 -2.19
N PHE A 143 -8.11 10.07 -2.60
CA PHE A 143 -6.70 9.71 -2.80
C PHE A 143 -5.98 10.63 -3.79
N CYS A 144 -6.69 11.06 -4.84
CA CYS A 144 -6.14 11.86 -5.93
C CYS A 144 -5.79 13.28 -5.51
N SER A 145 -6.27 13.71 -4.35
CA SER A 145 -5.97 15.01 -3.73
C SER A 145 -4.90 14.92 -2.64
N LEU A 146 -4.44 13.71 -2.28
CA LEU A 146 -3.36 13.54 -1.31
C LEU A 146 -2.01 14.00 -1.91
N PRO A 147 -1.10 14.55 -1.09
CA PRO A 147 0.28 14.72 -1.52
C PRO A 147 0.89 13.35 -1.86
N GLU A 148 1.86 13.34 -2.76
CA GLU A 148 2.53 12.09 -3.16
C GLU A 148 3.24 11.42 -1.98
N ARG A 149 3.90 12.23 -1.13
CA ARG A 149 4.66 11.79 0.05
C ARG A 149 4.25 12.58 1.28
N SER A 150 4.30 11.93 2.44
CA SER A 150 3.93 12.56 3.69
C SER A 150 4.97 13.61 4.10
N ALA A 151 4.47 14.81 4.44
CA ALA A 151 5.24 15.87 5.07
C ALA A 151 4.56 16.24 6.39
N GLY A 152 5.30 16.21 7.49
CA GLY A 152 4.75 16.45 8.83
C GLY A 152 3.72 15.38 9.23
N ASN A 153 2.46 15.80 9.42
CA ASN A 153 1.34 14.95 9.88
C ASN A 153 0.39 14.50 8.76
N LEU A 154 0.61 14.92 7.51
CA LEU A 154 -0.33 14.68 6.41
C LEU A 154 -0.18 13.25 5.86
N SER A 155 -1.30 12.54 5.72
CA SER A 155 -1.36 11.31 4.92
C SER A 155 -0.97 11.59 3.46
N SER A 156 -0.53 10.56 2.76
CA SER A 156 -0.06 10.67 1.39
C SER A 156 -0.44 9.46 0.56
N GLN A 157 -0.28 9.58 -0.75
CA GLN A 157 -0.45 8.47 -1.68
C GLN A 157 0.49 7.32 -1.34
N GLN A 158 1.78 7.61 -1.09
CA GLN A 158 2.75 6.58 -0.70
C GLN A 158 2.39 5.91 0.63
N LEU A 159 1.95 6.68 1.62
CA LEU A 159 1.52 6.13 2.91
C LEU A 159 0.31 5.21 2.77
N THR A 160 -0.65 5.62 1.94
CA THR A 160 -1.84 4.80 1.65
C THR A 160 -1.45 3.46 1.02
N ILE A 161 -0.50 3.42 0.06
CA ILE A 161 -0.05 2.15 -0.52
C ILE A 161 0.47 1.20 0.59
N VAL A 162 1.30 1.71 1.49
CA VAL A 162 1.88 0.91 2.58
C VAL A 162 0.79 0.45 3.57
N HIS A 163 -0.14 1.34 3.90
CA HIS A 163 -1.30 1.07 4.75
C HIS A 163 -2.15 -0.07 4.17
N GLU A 164 -2.59 0.08 2.92
CA GLU A 164 -3.43 -0.93 2.24
C GLU A 164 -2.71 -2.27 2.13
N CYS A 165 -1.42 -2.27 1.85
CA CYS A 165 -0.65 -3.52 1.78
C CYS A 165 -0.50 -4.20 3.15
N ALA A 166 -0.53 -3.45 4.25
CA ALA A 166 -0.45 -4.02 5.60
C ALA A 166 -1.72 -4.78 6.01
N HIS A 167 -2.85 -4.53 5.34
CA HIS A 167 -4.11 -5.24 5.60
C HIS A 167 -4.14 -6.66 5.05
N PHE A 168 -3.41 -6.96 3.96
CA PHE A 168 -3.46 -8.30 3.36
C PHE A 168 -3.06 -9.40 4.36
N ALA A 169 -3.78 -10.52 4.30
CA ALA A 169 -3.61 -11.61 5.27
C ALA A 169 -2.24 -12.29 5.18
N ASP A 170 -1.55 -12.17 4.04
CA ASP A 170 -0.20 -12.68 3.82
C ASP A 170 0.91 -11.65 4.15
N THR A 171 0.56 -10.49 4.75
CA THR A 171 1.51 -9.48 5.24
C THR A 171 1.49 -9.33 6.77
N PHE A 172 1.01 -8.21 7.29
CA PHE A 172 0.84 -7.95 8.72
C PHE A 172 -0.53 -8.39 9.24
N ASP A 173 -1.46 -8.67 8.33
CA ASP A 173 -2.84 -9.01 8.67
C ASP A 173 -3.43 -7.91 9.59
N ALA A 174 -3.11 -6.65 9.29
CA ALA A 174 -3.42 -5.49 10.12
C ALA A 174 -4.89 -5.08 9.99
N GLY A 175 -5.43 -4.45 11.02
CA GLY A 175 -6.75 -3.80 10.97
C GLY A 175 -6.61 -2.28 11.09
N ASP A 176 -7.74 -1.59 11.00
CA ASP A 176 -7.83 -0.17 11.29
C ASP A 176 -8.41 0.07 12.68
N HIS A 177 -7.71 0.86 13.47
CA HIS A 177 -8.22 1.31 14.75
C HIS A 177 -8.67 2.78 14.64
N PRO A 178 -9.94 3.12 14.93
CA PRO A 178 -10.49 4.46 14.72
C PRO A 178 -9.80 5.56 15.54
N ALA A 179 -9.15 5.19 16.65
CA ALA A 179 -8.34 6.11 17.47
C ALA A 179 -6.88 6.28 16.99
N ALA A 180 -6.50 5.65 15.87
CA ALA A 180 -5.12 5.56 15.40
C ALA A 180 -5.01 5.91 13.90
N TYR A 181 -5.65 7.02 13.49
CA TYR A 181 -5.56 7.55 12.12
C TYR A 181 -4.71 8.81 12.07
N GLY A 182 -3.66 8.80 11.25
CA GLY A 182 -2.69 9.88 11.12
C GLY A 182 -1.55 9.84 12.15
N ARG A 183 -0.45 10.55 11.84
CA ARG A 183 0.83 10.49 12.57
C ARG A 183 0.70 10.69 14.07
N TRP A 184 0.09 11.80 14.49
CA TRP A 184 0.00 12.14 15.91
C TRP A 184 -0.86 11.14 16.67
N ALA A 185 -2.02 10.75 16.11
CA ALA A 185 -2.92 9.79 16.75
C ALA A 185 -2.25 8.42 16.89
N CYS A 186 -1.56 7.94 15.86
CA CYS A 186 -0.78 6.70 15.91
C CYS A 186 0.25 6.70 17.04
N ALA A 187 1.03 7.77 17.18
CA ALA A 187 2.05 7.87 18.23
C ALA A 187 1.44 7.93 19.64
N GLN A 188 0.30 8.61 19.83
CA GLN A 188 -0.41 8.59 21.12
C GLN A 188 -1.06 7.24 21.40
N PHE A 189 -1.63 6.62 20.37
CA PHE A 189 -2.28 5.32 20.45
C PHE A 189 -1.27 4.24 20.87
N ALA A 190 -0.07 4.24 20.28
CA ALA A 190 1.01 3.33 20.63
C ALA A 190 1.40 3.40 22.11
N LYS A 191 1.47 4.61 22.69
CA LYS A 191 1.79 4.81 24.12
C LYS A 191 0.73 4.21 25.04
N ARG A 192 -0.55 4.28 24.64
CA ARG A 192 -1.68 3.85 25.47
C ARG A 192 -2.07 2.39 25.25
N TYR A 193 -1.88 1.87 24.04
CA TYR A 193 -2.32 0.54 23.61
C TYR A 193 -1.24 -0.19 22.80
N PRO A 194 -0.05 -0.42 23.36
CA PRO A 194 1.08 -1.00 22.62
C PRO A 194 0.78 -2.37 22.01
N GLY A 195 0.03 -3.22 22.72
CA GLY A 195 -0.36 -4.55 22.23
C GLY A 195 -1.31 -4.53 21.04
N ILE A 196 -1.99 -3.41 20.79
CA ILE A 196 -2.93 -3.24 19.68
C ILE A 196 -2.27 -2.49 18.52
N ALA A 197 -1.39 -1.52 18.82
CA ALA A 197 -0.72 -0.68 17.81
C ALA A 197 0.09 -1.48 16.79
N ILE A 198 0.68 -2.60 17.18
CA ILE A 198 1.43 -3.49 16.27
C ILE A 198 0.55 -4.20 15.22
N GLY A 199 -0.77 -4.19 15.43
CA GLY A 199 -1.77 -4.70 14.49
C GLY A 199 -2.53 -3.61 13.74
N ASN A 200 -2.15 -2.33 13.88
CA ASN A 200 -2.80 -1.21 13.19
C ASN A 200 -2.04 -0.83 11.91
N ALA A 201 -2.73 -0.81 10.76
CA ALA A 201 -2.12 -0.55 9.46
C ALA A 201 -1.44 0.82 9.40
N ASP A 202 -2.08 1.84 9.97
CA ASP A 202 -1.56 3.20 9.98
C ASP A 202 -0.29 3.34 10.85
N ASN A 203 -0.23 2.68 12.02
CA ASN A 203 0.99 2.63 12.83
C ASN A 203 2.16 1.97 12.07
N ILE A 204 1.89 0.90 11.33
CA ILE A 204 2.89 0.22 10.49
C ILE A 204 3.38 1.15 9.37
N ALA A 205 2.47 1.82 8.67
CA ALA A 205 2.82 2.71 7.57
C ALA A 205 3.67 3.90 8.05
N TRP A 206 3.31 4.50 9.20
CA TRP A 206 4.10 5.56 9.80
C TRP A 206 5.45 5.07 10.34
N PHE A 207 5.51 3.88 10.94
CA PHE A 207 6.79 3.27 11.32
C PHE A 207 7.73 3.12 10.12
N ILE A 208 7.21 2.85 8.92
CA ILE A 208 8.03 2.74 7.71
C ILE A 208 8.46 4.12 7.23
N LEU A 209 7.49 5.01 7.00
CA LEU A 209 7.67 6.23 6.19
C LEU A 209 7.93 7.51 6.99
N ALA A 210 7.67 7.55 8.31
CA ALA A 210 7.87 8.76 9.09
C ALA A 210 9.34 9.21 9.00
N ARG A 211 9.53 10.46 8.59
CA ARG A 211 10.82 11.16 8.56
C ARG A 211 11.02 11.95 9.84
#